data_AF-A0A947QSS6-F1
#
_entry.id   AF-A0A947QSS6-F1
#
_cell.length_a   1.000
_cell.length_b   1.000
_cell.length_c   1.000
_cell.angle_alpha   90.00
_cell.angle_beta   90.00
_cell.angle_gamma   90.00
#
_symmetry.space_group_name_H-M   'P 1'
#
loop_
_entity.id
_entity.type
_entity.pdbx_description
1 polymer ?
#
loop_
_entity_poly.entity_id
_entity_poly.type
_entity_poly.pdbx_seq_one_letter_code
_entity_poly.pdbx_strand_id
1 'polypeptide(L)'
;MQISNPSLTELFKTPKRKTYTLAGITALTVGVFVFFALKPTFVKIADLNAEIKDKKEFLAKIDDKLTTVNDLIQQKQSVSQELVYFDKALPEDKKSGFLVANLAEIAESYDVLLVSVESKDVESEKQVSMQIERPQGVLIENVNVSLEGEMSSIEKYLKHLETFPRIFDVINIGYRKNDPSALSENSAKYYPYVANISLYVFHWDVNAVTIDETGEVSPEEELIPE
;
A
#
# COMPACT_ATOMS: atom_id res chain seq x y z
N MET A 1 2.68 -91.28 16.25
CA MET A 1 1.36 -90.65 16.13
C MET A 1 1.37 -89.77 14.90
N GLN A 2 0.75 -90.21 13.81
CA GLN A 2 0.59 -89.43 12.58
C GLN A 2 -0.80 -88.79 12.62
N ILE A 3 -0.86 -87.45 12.60
CA ILE A 3 -2.10 -86.70 12.52
C ILE A 3 -2.46 -86.63 11.04
N SER A 4 -3.36 -87.51 10.59
CA SER A 4 -3.88 -87.49 9.22
C SER A 4 -4.85 -86.32 9.05
N ASN A 5 -4.41 -85.29 8.34
CA ASN A 5 -5.26 -84.20 7.86
C ASN A 5 -6.30 -84.76 6.88
N PRO A 6 -7.61 -84.71 7.15
CA PRO A 6 -8.61 -85.10 6.18
C PRO A 6 -8.59 -84.10 5.02
N SER A 7 -8.15 -84.59 3.86
CA SER A 7 -8.07 -83.80 2.63
C SER A 7 -9.45 -83.30 2.22
N LEU A 8 -9.50 -82.04 1.75
CA LEU A 8 -10.67 -81.32 1.23
C LEU A 8 -11.55 -82.09 0.22
N THR A 9 -11.07 -83.23 -0.28
CA THR A 9 -11.74 -84.15 -1.20
C THR A 9 -12.87 -84.98 -0.57
N GLU A 10 -12.94 -85.16 0.76
CA GLU A 10 -14.04 -85.91 1.40
C GLU A 10 -15.36 -85.13 1.54
N LEU A 11 -15.31 -83.80 1.49
CA LEU A 11 -16.51 -82.95 1.51
C LEU A 11 -17.30 -82.98 0.18
N PHE A 12 -16.77 -83.63 -0.87
CA PHE A 12 -17.33 -83.64 -2.22
C PHE A 12 -17.91 -85.00 -2.67
N LYS A 13 -18.14 -85.99 -1.78
CA LYS A 13 -18.62 -87.33 -2.19
C LYS A 13 -20.15 -87.49 -2.29
N THR A 14 -20.97 -86.56 -1.79
CA THR A 14 -22.46 -86.69 -1.82
C THR A 14 -23.10 -85.56 -2.65
N PRO A 15 -23.94 -85.87 -3.67
CA PRO A 15 -24.44 -84.86 -4.62
C PRO A 15 -25.25 -83.74 -3.95
N LYS A 16 -25.97 -84.04 -2.86
CA LYS A 16 -26.78 -83.05 -2.12
C LYS A 16 -25.93 -82.04 -1.32
N ARG A 17 -24.78 -82.44 -0.77
CA ARG A 17 -23.92 -81.54 0.04
C ARG A 17 -23.12 -80.54 -0.82
N LYS A 18 -22.76 -80.92 -2.05
CA LYS A 18 -22.11 -80.01 -3.02
C LYS A 18 -22.96 -78.78 -3.32
N THR A 19 -24.28 -78.96 -3.46
CA THR A 19 -25.19 -77.86 -3.80
C THR A 19 -25.28 -76.84 -2.67
N TYR A 20 -25.34 -77.28 -1.41
CA TYR A 20 -25.41 -76.36 -0.27
C TYR A 20 -24.09 -75.63 0.01
N THR A 21 -22.94 -76.28 -0.13
CA THR A 21 -21.64 -75.61 0.03
C THR A 21 -21.36 -74.65 -1.12
N LEU A 22 -21.72 -75.02 -2.35
CA LEU A 22 -21.61 -74.13 -3.50
C LEU A 22 -22.54 -72.91 -3.38
N ALA A 23 -23.78 -73.13 -2.91
CA ALA A 23 -24.75 -72.05 -2.65
C ALA A 23 -24.27 -71.09 -1.53
N GLY A 24 -23.70 -71.62 -0.45
CA GLY A 24 -23.12 -70.80 0.62
C GLY A 24 -21.93 -69.97 0.15
N ILE A 25 -21.02 -70.57 -0.64
CA ILE A 25 -19.88 -69.86 -1.22
C ILE A 25 -20.36 -68.78 -2.19
N THR A 26 -21.31 -69.08 -3.09
CA THR A 26 -21.84 -68.07 -4.03
C THR A 26 -22.54 -66.93 -3.31
N ALA A 27 -23.34 -67.19 -2.28
CA ALA A 27 -23.97 -66.14 -1.48
C ALA A 27 -22.93 -65.23 -0.81
N LEU A 28 -21.86 -65.82 -0.25
CA LEU A 28 -20.77 -65.07 0.38
C LEU A 28 -20.00 -64.24 -0.66
N THR A 29 -19.68 -64.82 -1.82
CA THR A 29 -19.01 -64.13 -2.93
C THR A 29 -19.84 -62.95 -3.43
N VAL A 30 -21.15 -63.10 -3.60
CA VAL A 30 -22.06 -62.00 -3.98
C VAL A 30 -22.06 -60.91 -2.90
N GLY A 31 -22.11 -61.27 -1.62
CA GLY A 31 -22.05 -60.30 -0.52
C GLY A 31 -20.75 -59.48 -0.52
N VAL A 32 -19.61 -60.12 -0.75
CA VAL A 32 -18.30 -59.44 -0.85
C VAL A 32 -18.25 -58.51 -2.06
N PHE A 33 -18.77 -58.94 -3.22
CA PHE A 33 -18.84 -58.08 -4.40
C PHE A 33 -19.74 -56.86 -4.20
N VAL A 34 -20.90 -57.02 -3.54
CA VAL A 34 -21.79 -55.88 -3.22
C VAL A 34 -21.10 -54.90 -2.27
N PHE A 35 -20.42 -55.39 -1.24
CA PHE A 35 -19.69 -54.55 -0.30
C PHE A 35 -18.56 -53.76 -0.99
N PHE A 36 -17.77 -54.41 -1.84
CA PHE A 36 -16.70 -53.76 -2.60
C PHE A 36 -17.23 -52.76 -3.63
N ALA A 37 -18.39 -53.03 -4.23
CA ALA A 37 -19.02 -52.12 -5.19
C ALA A 37 -19.58 -50.84 -4.53
N LEU A 38 -20.03 -50.92 -3.27
CA LEU A 38 -20.59 -49.77 -2.53
C LEU A 38 -19.55 -48.91 -1.82
N LYS A 39 -18.40 -49.47 -1.43
CA LYS A 39 -17.28 -48.73 -0.83
C LYS A 39 -16.91 -47.43 -1.59
N PRO A 40 -16.73 -47.41 -2.93
CA PRO A 40 -16.38 -46.17 -3.64
C PRO A 40 -17.47 -45.09 -3.55
N THR A 41 -18.73 -45.46 -3.35
CA THR A 41 -19.85 -44.51 -3.22
C THR A 41 -19.81 -43.77 -1.87
N PHE A 42 -19.51 -44.48 -0.79
CA PHE A 42 -19.39 -43.86 0.54
C PHE A 42 -18.21 -42.88 0.61
N VAL A 43 -17.08 -43.22 -0.02
CA VAL A 43 -15.91 -42.34 -0.09
C VAL A 43 -16.24 -41.07 -0.88
N LYS A 44 -16.88 -41.20 -2.05
CA LYS A 44 -17.30 -40.04 -2.85
C LYS A 44 -18.25 -39.09 -2.10
N ILE A 45 -19.16 -39.61 -1.28
CA ILE A 45 -20.08 -38.76 -0.50
C ILE A 45 -19.33 -38.00 0.60
N ALA A 46 -18.34 -38.64 1.25
CA ALA A 46 -17.49 -37.97 2.23
C ALA A 46 -16.65 -36.86 1.57
N ASP A 47 -16.04 -37.13 0.41
CA ASP A 47 -15.24 -36.17 -0.34
C ASP A 47 -16.09 -34.98 -0.83
N LEU A 48 -17.30 -35.24 -1.36
CA LEU A 48 -18.22 -34.18 -1.79
C LEU A 48 -18.65 -33.27 -0.63
N ASN A 49 -18.87 -33.83 0.56
CA ASN A 49 -19.21 -33.03 1.74
C ASN A 49 -18.03 -32.19 2.22
N ALA A 50 -16.81 -32.73 2.17
CA ALA A 50 -15.60 -31.97 2.47
C ALA A 50 -15.43 -30.81 1.47
N GLU A 51 -15.59 -31.08 0.17
CA GLU A 51 -15.49 -30.06 -0.87
C GLU A 51 -16.56 -28.96 -0.74
N ILE A 52 -17.79 -29.31 -0.32
CA ILE A 52 -18.84 -28.33 -0.03
C ILE A 52 -18.47 -27.45 1.17
N LYS A 53 -17.87 -28.03 2.21
CA LYS A 53 -17.42 -27.29 3.38
C LYS A 53 -16.31 -26.30 3.01
N ASP A 54 -15.31 -26.76 2.26
CA ASP A 54 -14.18 -25.91 1.83
C ASP A 54 -14.67 -24.77 0.93
N LYS A 55 -15.60 -25.03 0.02
CA LYS A 55 -16.22 -24.00 -0.83
C LYS A 55 -17.01 -22.97 -0.01
N LYS A 56 -17.70 -23.39 1.06
CA LYS A 56 -18.41 -22.46 1.96
C LYS A 56 -17.44 -21.59 2.77
N GLU A 57 -16.36 -22.15 3.29
CA GLU A 57 -15.33 -21.39 4.01
C GLU A 57 -14.64 -20.38 3.07
N PHE A 58 -14.37 -20.77 1.83
CA PHE A 58 -13.82 -19.87 0.82
C PHE A 58 -14.78 -18.72 0.47
N LEU A 59 -16.07 -19.02 0.30
CA LEU A 59 -17.08 -17.99 0.06
C LEU A 59 -17.20 -17.03 1.25
N ALA A 60 -17.16 -17.53 2.48
CA ALA A 60 -17.18 -16.69 3.68
C ALA A 60 -15.98 -15.72 3.72
N LYS A 61 -14.79 -16.17 3.32
CA LYS A 61 -13.60 -15.29 3.19
C LYS A 61 -13.76 -14.23 2.10
N ILE A 62 -14.47 -14.54 1.01
CA ILE A 62 -14.75 -13.56 -0.04
C ILE A 62 -15.75 -12.50 0.46
N ASP A 63 -16.82 -12.92 1.13
CA ASP A 63 -17.81 -12.01 1.71
C ASP A 63 -17.18 -11.07 2.75
N ASP A 64 -16.25 -11.58 3.55
CA ASP A 64 -15.47 -10.79 4.53
C ASP A 64 -14.58 -9.74 3.86
N LYS A 65 -13.92 -10.10 2.75
CA LYS A 65 -13.16 -9.12 1.95
C LYS A 65 -14.07 -8.08 1.30
N LEU A 66 -15.25 -8.49 0.85
CA LEU A 66 -16.18 -7.61 0.15
C LEU A 66 -16.84 -6.61 1.11
N THR A 67 -17.16 -7.05 2.34
CA THR A 67 -17.60 -6.17 3.43
C THR A 67 -16.50 -5.20 3.84
N THR A 68 -15.26 -5.67 4.02
CA THR A 68 -14.11 -4.79 4.30
C THR A 68 -13.91 -3.72 3.21
N VAL A 69 -13.97 -4.10 1.93
CA VAL A 69 -13.85 -3.15 0.82
C VAL A 69 -15.00 -2.14 0.82
N ASN A 70 -16.23 -2.58 1.07
CA ASN A 70 -17.37 -1.68 1.16
C ASN A 70 -17.25 -0.71 2.35
N ASP A 71 -16.76 -1.17 3.49
CA ASP A 71 -16.52 -0.32 4.66
C ASP A 71 -15.43 0.72 4.37
N LEU A 72 -14.35 0.32 3.69
CA LEU A 72 -13.31 1.24 3.21
C LEU A 72 -13.86 2.26 2.20
N ILE A 73 -14.76 1.86 1.29
CA ILE A 73 -15.41 2.78 0.35
C ILE A 73 -16.30 3.76 1.10
N GLN A 74 -17.07 3.31 2.10
CA GLN A 74 -17.93 4.18 2.91
C GLN A 74 -17.11 5.16 3.75
N GLN A 75 -16.02 4.70 4.37
CA GLN A 75 -15.08 5.56 5.10
C GLN A 75 -14.42 6.58 4.17
N LYS A 76 -14.00 6.16 2.98
CA LYS A 76 -13.45 7.08 1.97
C LYS A 76 -14.49 8.12 1.54
N GLN A 77 -15.76 7.73 1.41
CA GLN A 77 -16.85 8.65 1.06
C GLN A 77 -17.16 9.64 2.19
N SER A 78 -17.15 9.21 3.45
CA SER A 78 -17.40 10.11 4.60
C SER A 78 -16.27 11.12 4.81
N VAL A 79 -15.02 10.73 4.53
CA VAL A 79 -13.84 11.61 4.65
C VAL A 79 -13.50 12.30 3.31
N SER A 80 -14.27 12.07 2.24
CA SER A 80 -13.96 12.55 0.87
C SER A 80 -13.77 14.07 0.80
N GLN A 81 -14.50 14.85 1.59
CA GLN A 81 -14.37 16.30 1.57
C GLN A 81 -13.08 16.76 2.26
N GLU A 82 -12.72 16.12 3.38
CA GLU A 82 -11.49 16.40 4.12
C GLU A 82 -10.26 15.94 3.32
N LEU A 83 -10.34 14.79 2.64
CA LEU A 83 -9.30 14.28 1.75
C LEU A 83 -8.95 15.25 0.62
N VAL A 84 -9.92 16.02 0.10
CA VAL A 84 -9.65 17.04 -0.93
C VAL A 84 -8.80 18.19 -0.38
N TYR A 85 -8.97 18.55 0.89
CA TYR A 85 -8.10 19.55 1.52
C TYR A 85 -6.71 19.00 1.78
N PHE A 86 -6.61 17.74 2.21
CA PHE A 86 -5.32 17.06 2.39
C PHE A 86 -4.56 16.86 1.08
N ASP A 87 -5.22 16.44 0.00
CA ASP A 87 -4.60 16.26 -1.33
C ASP A 87 -4.10 17.59 -1.92
N LYS A 88 -4.78 18.70 -1.61
CA LYS A 88 -4.30 20.05 -1.96
C LYS A 88 -3.08 20.47 -1.14
N ALA A 89 -3.05 20.10 0.14
CA ALA A 89 -1.99 20.48 1.07
C ALA A 89 -0.72 19.62 0.93
N LEU A 90 -0.90 18.33 0.64
CA LEU A 90 0.11 17.29 0.47
C LEU A 90 -0.20 16.48 -0.79
N PRO A 91 0.07 17.04 -1.97
CA PRO A 91 -0.18 16.33 -3.22
C PRO A 91 0.77 15.14 -3.35
N GLU A 92 0.22 14.03 -3.86
CA GLU A 92 0.95 12.80 -4.17
C GLU A 92 1.98 13.03 -5.31
N ASP A 93 1.68 13.94 -6.23
CA ASP A 93 2.56 14.21 -7.37
C ASP A 93 3.56 15.33 -7.06
N LYS A 94 4.84 15.00 -7.20
CA LYS A 94 6.00 15.90 -7.08
C LYS A 94 6.13 16.87 -8.26
N LYS A 95 5.02 17.41 -8.77
CA LYS A 95 5.05 18.37 -9.88
C LYS A 95 5.61 19.71 -9.43
N SER A 96 6.94 19.81 -9.36
CA SER A 96 7.68 21.03 -9.08
C SER A 96 7.28 22.18 -10.02
N GLY A 97 6.90 21.87 -11.27
CA GLY A 97 6.42 22.87 -12.23
C GLY A 97 5.18 23.66 -11.78
N PHE A 98 4.21 23.03 -11.10
CA PHE A 98 3.04 23.76 -10.58
C PHE A 98 3.39 24.66 -9.40
N LEU A 99 4.33 24.22 -8.55
CA LEU A 99 4.84 25.06 -7.47
C LEU A 99 5.53 26.30 -8.04
N VAL A 100 6.43 26.11 -9.01
CA VAL A 100 7.15 27.21 -9.68
C VAL A 100 6.17 28.19 -10.34
N ALA A 101 5.16 27.68 -11.05
CA ALA A 101 4.15 28.52 -11.70
C ALA A 101 3.38 29.38 -10.69
N ASN A 102 2.95 28.78 -9.57
CA ASN A 102 2.24 29.50 -8.53
C ASN A 102 3.14 30.54 -7.84
N LEU A 103 4.40 30.20 -7.56
CA LEU A 103 5.37 31.15 -6.98
C LEU A 103 5.63 32.33 -7.94
N ALA A 104 5.71 32.06 -9.24
CA ALA A 104 5.86 33.10 -10.26
C ALA A 104 4.63 34.03 -10.33
N GLU A 105 3.42 33.48 -10.28
CA GLU A 105 2.17 34.26 -10.26
C GLU A 105 2.07 35.17 -9.02
N ILE A 106 2.47 34.66 -7.85
CA ILE A 106 2.52 35.45 -6.62
C ILE A 106 3.59 36.55 -6.76
N ALA A 107 4.76 36.23 -7.31
CA ALA A 107 5.83 37.21 -7.51
C ALA A 107 5.39 38.36 -8.42
N GLU A 108 4.72 38.04 -9.54
CA GLU A 108 4.16 39.03 -10.46
C GLU A 108 3.10 39.92 -9.78
N SER A 109 2.22 39.33 -8.96
CA SER A 109 1.17 40.05 -8.24
C SER A 109 1.71 41.09 -7.24
N TYR A 110 2.93 40.89 -6.74
CA TYR A 110 3.58 41.78 -5.77
C TYR A 110 4.75 42.58 -6.35
N ASP A 111 4.91 42.61 -7.68
CA ASP A 111 5.98 43.35 -8.37
C ASP A 111 7.39 42.92 -7.90
N VAL A 112 7.55 41.60 -7.71
CA VAL A 112 8.81 40.93 -7.37
C VAL A 112 9.23 40.07 -8.56
N LEU A 113 10.51 40.11 -8.91
CA LEU A 113 11.07 39.26 -9.95
C LEU A 113 11.54 37.94 -9.35
N LEU A 114 10.98 36.83 -9.83
CA LEU A 114 11.48 35.48 -9.55
C LEU A 114 12.70 35.19 -10.41
N VAL A 115 13.88 35.10 -9.81
CA VAL A 115 15.16 34.88 -10.53
C VAL A 115 15.40 33.41 -10.77
N SER A 116 15.23 32.59 -9.73
CA SER A 116 15.43 31.14 -9.84
C SER A 116 14.63 30.40 -8.79
N VAL A 117 14.23 29.18 -9.15
CA VAL A 117 13.69 28.18 -8.24
C VAL A 117 14.46 26.89 -8.47
N GLU A 118 15.16 26.42 -7.44
CA GLU A 118 15.91 25.17 -7.47
C GLU A 118 15.28 24.17 -6.51
N SER A 119 15.00 22.98 -7.01
CA SER A 119 14.37 21.89 -6.27
C SER A 119 15.36 20.75 -6.14
N LYS A 120 15.63 20.28 -4.92
CA LYS A 120 16.52 19.16 -4.63
C LYS A 120 15.83 18.17 -3.72
N ASP A 121 15.78 16.92 -4.17
CA ASP A 121 15.35 15.81 -3.32
C ASP A 121 16.28 15.68 -2.13
N VAL A 122 15.69 15.62 -0.95
CA VAL A 122 16.45 15.26 0.25
C VAL A 122 16.47 13.75 0.31
N GLU A 123 17.42 13.13 -0.41
CA GLU A 123 17.66 11.71 -0.31
C GLU A 123 18.08 11.38 1.14
N SER A 124 17.24 10.56 1.80
CA SER A 124 17.54 9.80 3.01
C SER A 124 17.34 10.50 4.37
N GLU A 125 16.80 9.69 5.29
CA GLU A 125 16.38 9.93 6.67
C GLU A 125 17.41 10.56 7.63
N LYS A 126 18.65 10.78 7.21
CA LYS A 126 19.76 11.08 8.13
C LYS A 126 20.21 12.54 8.18
N GLN A 127 19.68 13.43 7.34
CA GLN A 127 20.25 14.79 7.21
C GLN A 127 19.34 15.95 7.59
N VAL A 128 18.08 15.70 7.95
CA VAL A 128 17.21 16.75 8.43
C VAL A 128 16.96 16.51 9.90
N SER A 129 17.73 17.20 10.72
CA SER A 129 17.48 17.33 12.16
C SER A 129 16.24 18.22 12.38
N MET A 130 15.08 17.78 11.89
CA MET A 130 13.80 18.29 12.36
C MET A 130 13.55 17.61 13.71
N GLN A 131 13.31 18.39 14.76
CA GLN A 131 12.87 17.88 16.07
C GLN A 131 11.43 17.32 16.04
N ILE A 132 10.94 16.93 14.86
CA ILE A 132 9.56 16.52 14.61
C ILE A 132 9.65 15.09 14.09
N GLU A 133 9.01 14.16 14.82
CA GLU A 133 8.81 12.79 14.36
C GLU A 133 8.14 12.84 12.98
N ARG A 134 8.84 12.30 11.97
CA ARG A 134 8.31 12.26 10.60
C ARG A 134 7.22 11.20 10.55
N PRO A 135 5.98 11.55 10.16
CA PRO A 135 4.99 10.53 9.85
C PRO A 135 5.50 9.69 8.67
N GLN A 136 5.34 8.36 8.77
CA GLN A 136 5.66 7.44 7.67
C GLN A 136 4.87 7.84 6.41
N GLY A 137 5.51 7.77 5.24
CA GLY A 137 4.88 8.14 3.97
C GLY A 137 4.99 9.63 3.57
N VAL A 138 5.86 10.42 4.20
CA VAL A 138 6.09 11.83 3.82
C VAL A 138 7.51 12.03 3.28
N LEU A 139 7.62 12.47 2.03
CA LEU A 139 8.87 12.91 1.41
C LEU A 139 9.07 14.41 1.59
N ILE A 140 10.34 14.82 1.73
CA ILE A 140 10.72 16.22 1.89
C ILE A 140 11.61 16.64 0.74
N GLU A 141 11.24 17.75 0.11
CA GLU A 141 11.99 18.39 -0.95
C GLU A 141 12.56 19.72 -0.44
N ASN A 142 13.84 19.99 -0.69
CA ASN A 142 14.42 21.29 -0.41
C ASN A 142 14.26 22.18 -1.65
N VAL A 143 13.55 23.29 -1.47
CA VAL A 143 13.32 24.28 -2.52
C VAL A 143 14.03 25.57 -2.14
N ASN A 144 14.85 26.08 -3.05
CA ASN A 144 15.52 27.36 -2.92
C ASN A 144 14.93 28.34 -3.92
N VAL A 145 14.43 29.45 -3.41
CA VAL A 145 13.77 30.51 -4.20
C VAL A 145 14.60 31.77 -4.11
N SER A 146 14.96 32.35 -5.25
CA SER A 146 15.66 33.63 -5.32
C SER A 146 14.75 34.70 -5.93
N LEU A 147 14.58 35.79 -5.20
CA LEU A 147 13.66 36.89 -5.51
C LEU A 147 14.41 38.21 -5.56
N GLU A 148 14.02 39.07 -6.48
CA GLU A 148 14.52 40.45 -6.60
C GLU A 148 13.36 41.44 -6.51
N GLY A 149 13.48 42.44 -5.63
CA GLY A 149 12.36 43.35 -5.39
C GLY A 149 12.71 44.54 -4.50
N GLU A 150 11.71 45.39 -4.27
CA GLU A 150 11.73 46.29 -3.12
C GLU A 150 11.48 45.51 -1.83
N MET A 151 12.07 45.94 -0.71
CA MET A 151 11.90 45.26 0.58
C MET A 151 10.42 45.16 0.99
N SER A 152 9.64 46.21 0.71
CA SER A 152 8.20 46.27 1.00
C SER A 152 7.38 45.25 0.18
N SER A 153 7.78 45.00 -1.08
CA SER A 153 7.16 44.01 -1.96
C SER A 153 7.54 42.59 -1.57
N ILE A 154 8.81 42.35 -1.20
CA ILE A 154 9.28 41.06 -0.72
C ILE A 154 8.57 40.66 0.58
N GLU A 155 8.38 41.60 1.50
CA GLU A 155 7.64 41.33 2.75
C GLU A 155 6.18 40.93 2.46
N LYS A 156 5.51 41.60 1.53
CA LYS A 156 4.15 41.24 1.11
C LYS A 156 4.09 39.88 0.43
N TYR A 157 5.08 39.58 -0.42
CA TYR A 157 5.22 38.27 -1.04
C TYR A 157 5.37 37.16 0.02
N LEU A 158 6.24 37.35 1.01
CA LEU A 158 6.44 36.38 2.10
C LEU A 158 5.17 36.19 2.93
N LYS A 159 4.47 37.28 3.27
CA LYS A 159 3.18 37.20 3.96
C LYS A 159 2.13 36.45 3.16
N HIS A 160 2.12 36.61 1.83
CA HIS A 160 1.21 35.86 0.98
C HIS A 160 1.62 34.38 0.89
N LEU A 161 2.93 34.11 0.85
CA LEU A 161 3.46 32.75 0.85
C LEU A 161 2.94 31.97 2.07
N GLU A 162 2.85 32.57 3.25
CA GLU A 162 2.26 31.94 4.46
C GLU A 162 0.80 31.50 4.29
N THR A 163 0.06 32.06 3.33
CA THR A 163 -1.34 31.68 3.04
C THR A 163 -1.47 30.59 1.98
N PHE A 164 -0.34 30.08 1.49
CA PHE A 164 -0.34 29.09 0.43
C PHE A 164 -1.00 27.79 0.88
N PRO A 165 -1.75 27.12 0.00
CA PRO A 165 -2.49 25.91 0.37
C PRO A 165 -1.59 24.70 0.66
N ARG A 166 -0.29 24.73 0.33
CA ARG A 166 0.65 23.65 0.62
C ARG A 166 1.41 23.88 1.91
N ILE A 167 1.67 22.80 2.62
CA ILE A 167 2.50 22.80 3.83
C ILE A 167 3.96 22.93 3.39
N PHE A 168 4.65 23.93 3.92
CA PHE A 168 6.10 24.06 3.81
C PHE A 168 6.66 24.63 5.10
N ASP A 169 7.95 24.41 5.33
CA ASP A 169 8.69 24.97 6.45
C ASP A 169 9.80 25.88 5.94
N VAL A 170 9.95 27.07 6.53
CA VAL A 170 10.95 28.06 6.12
C VAL A 170 12.20 27.87 6.97
N ILE A 171 13.27 27.42 6.34
CA ILE A 171 14.54 27.10 7.02
C ILE A 171 15.35 28.36 7.23
N ASN A 172 15.47 29.17 6.17
CA ASN A 172 16.34 30.32 6.16
C ASN A 172 15.85 31.36 5.16
N ILE A 173 15.99 32.63 5.54
CA ILE A 173 15.74 33.78 4.66
C ILE A 173 16.97 34.69 4.73
N GLY A 174 17.66 34.83 3.60
CA GLY A 174 18.81 35.71 3.46
C GLY A 174 18.47 36.93 2.60
N TYR A 175 18.78 38.13 3.09
CA TYR A 175 18.63 39.37 2.33
C TYR A 175 19.99 39.94 1.96
N ARG A 176 20.13 40.43 0.72
CA ARG A 176 21.30 41.17 0.27
C ARG A 176 20.88 42.38 -0.56
N LYS A 177 21.68 43.45 -0.50
CA LYS A 177 21.51 44.59 -1.42
C LYS A 177 22.07 44.19 -2.78
N ASN A 178 21.31 44.46 -3.84
CA ASN A 178 21.77 44.19 -5.20
C ASN A 178 22.75 45.26 -5.65
N ASP A 179 23.83 44.86 -6.31
CA ASP A 179 24.83 45.80 -6.82
C ASP A 179 24.27 46.46 -8.10
N PRO A 180 24.14 47.79 -8.18
CA PRO A 180 23.70 48.48 -9.40
C PRO A 180 24.63 48.25 -10.61
N SER A 181 25.84 47.74 -10.40
CA SER A 181 26.80 47.36 -11.45
C SER A 181 26.46 46.04 -12.13
N ALA A 182 25.64 45.19 -11.50
CA ALA A 182 25.33 43.83 -11.93
C ALA A 182 23.97 43.73 -12.65
N LEU A 183 23.54 44.81 -13.30
CA LEU A 183 22.32 44.83 -14.11
C LEU A 183 22.41 43.73 -15.18
N SER A 184 21.62 42.68 -14.99
CA SER A 184 21.39 41.66 -15.99
C SER A 184 20.88 42.35 -17.25
N GLU A 185 21.55 42.15 -18.39
CA GLU A 185 21.24 42.75 -19.70
C GLU A 185 19.78 42.52 -20.15
N ASN A 186 19.06 41.63 -19.46
CA ASN A 186 17.69 41.24 -19.78
C ASN A 186 16.62 41.80 -18.81
N SER A 187 17.01 42.63 -17.82
CA SER A 187 16.09 43.20 -16.83
C SER A 187 15.77 44.67 -17.15
N ALA A 188 14.51 44.94 -17.53
CA ALA A 188 14.05 46.32 -17.82
C ALA A 188 13.91 47.19 -16.56
N LYS A 189 14.04 46.59 -15.36
CA LYS A 189 13.79 47.21 -14.07
C LYS A 189 14.86 46.77 -13.07
N TYR A 190 15.49 47.76 -12.43
CA TYR A 190 16.47 47.52 -11.37
C TYR A 190 15.74 47.30 -10.05
N TYR A 191 16.08 46.20 -9.38
CA TYR A 191 15.60 45.89 -8.04
C TYR A 191 16.75 46.02 -7.02
N PRO A 192 16.58 46.80 -5.94
CA PRO A 192 17.65 47.11 -5.01
C PRO A 192 17.97 45.99 -4.01
N TYR A 193 17.09 45.01 -3.85
CA TYR A 193 17.26 43.91 -2.90
C TYR A 193 17.07 42.55 -3.56
N VAL A 194 17.85 41.57 -3.10
CA VAL A 194 17.69 40.17 -3.44
C VAL A 194 17.42 39.38 -2.16
N ALA A 195 16.40 38.54 -2.16
CA ALA A 195 16.07 37.61 -1.10
C ALA A 195 16.28 36.17 -1.57
N ASN A 196 16.96 35.36 -0.77
CA ASN A 196 17.09 33.93 -0.98
C ASN A 196 16.34 33.22 0.15
N ILE A 197 15.38 32.37 -0.22
CA ILE A 197 14.53 31.64 0.71
C ILE A 197 14.80 30.16 0.50
N SER A 198 15.15 29.46 1.57
CA SER A 198 15.27 28.00 1.59
C SER A 198 14.07 27.45 2.36
N LEU A 199 13.29 26.58 1.71
CA LEU A 199 12.08 26.00 2.27
C LEU A 199 12.03 24.49 2.05
N TYR A 200 11.40 23.78 2.99
CA TYR A 200 11.06 22.37 2.84
C TYR A 200 9.62 22.24 2.36
N VAL A 201 9.41 21.54 1.26
CA VAL A 201 8.07 21.16 0.79
C VAL A 201 7.82 19.70 1.12
N PHE A 202 6.63 19.42 1.63
CA PHE A 202 6.22 18.07 2.00
C PHE A 202 5.34 17.47 0.91
N HIS A 203 5.56 16.19 0.61
CA HIS A 203 4.82 15.41 -0.37
C HIS A 203 4.45 14.05 0.23
N TRP A 204 3.30 13.52 -0.19
CA TRP A 204 2.91 12.17 0.22
C TRP A 204 3.53 11.12 -0.70
N ASP A 205 4.09 10.06 -0.12
CA ASP A 205 4.52 8.85 -0.82
C ASP A 205 3.63 7.68 -0.43
N VAL A 206 2.66 7.39 -1.29
CA VAL A 206 1.77 6.23 -1.16
C VAL A 206 2.51 4.89 -1.19
N ASN A 207 3.72 4.84 -1.74
CA ASN A 207 4.48 3.60 -1.91
C ASN A 207 5.40 3.31 -0.71
N ALA A 208 5.64 4.29 0.15
CA ALA A 208 6.44 4.13 1.36
C ALA A 208 5.66 3.47 2.52
N VAL A 209 4.34 3.31 2.40
CA VAL A 209 3.53 2.58 3.39
C VAL A 209 3.48 1.09 2.99
N THR A 210 4.41 0.30 3.51
CA THR A 210 4.36 -1.16 3.42
C THR A 210 3.27 -1.69 4.34
N ILE A 211 2.11 -2.02 3.77
CA ILE A 211 1.06 -2.76 4.45
C ILE A 211 1.49 -4.24 4.46
N ASP A 212 1.63 -4.83 5.64
CA ASP A 212 1.92 -6.26 5.73
C ASP A 212 0.74 -7.12 5.21
N GLU A 213 0.99 -8.40 4.92
CA GLU A 213 -0.05 -9.32 4.42
C GLU A 213 -1.23 -9.53 5.41
N THR A 214 -1.14 -8.97 6.62
CA THR A 214 -2.15 -9.03 7.69
C THR A 214 -3.01 -7.76 7.79
N GLY A 215 -2.70 -6.70 7.04
CA GLY A 215 -3.44 -5.44 7.08
C GLY A 215 -3.16 -4.61 8.34
N GLU A 216 -2.09 -4.92 9.06
CA GLU A 216 -1.61 -4.11 10.18
C GLU A 216 -0.44 -3.22 9.71
N VAL A 217 -0.38 -2.01 10.27
CA VAL A 217 0.77 -1.11 10.08
C VAL A 217 1.88 -1.66 10.95
N SER A 218 2.84 -2.36 10.36
CA SER A 218 4.00 -2.90 11.07
C SER A 218 4.89 -1.75 11.57
N PRO A 219 5.07 -1.56 12.90
CA PRO A 219 6.11 -0.68 13.38
C PRO A 219 7.46 -1.36 13.12
N GLU A 220 8.25 -0.79 12.21
CA GLU A 220 9.58 -1.29 11.89
C GLU A 220 10.41 -1.41 13.17
N GLU A 221 11.03 -2.58 13.28
CA GLU A 221 11.85 -3.05 14.37
C GLU A 221 12.92 -1.99 14.73
N GLU A 222 12.82 -1.49 15.96
CA GLU A 222 13.75 -0.56 16.58
C GLU A 222 15.15 -1.22 16.60
N LEU A 223 15.95 -0.95 15.58
CA LEU A 223 17.35 -1.34 15.50
C LEU A 223 18.13 -0.50 16.52
N ILE A 224 18.16 -1.00 17.76
CA ILE A 224 19.03 -0.52 18.83
C ILE A 224 20.49 -0.75 18.36
N PRO A 225 21.32 0.30 18.23
CA PRO A 225 22.74 0.12 17.92
C PRO A 225 23.50 -0.40 19.15
N GLU A 226 24.32 -1.43 18.97
CA GLU A 226 25.37 -1.87 19.91
C GLU A 226 26.49 -0.82 20.08
#